data_AF-A0A2A2Q546-F1
#
_entry.id   AF-A0A2A2Q546-F1
#
_cell.length_a   1.000
_cell.length_b   1.000
_cell.length_c   1.000
_cell.angle_alpha   90.00
_cell.angle_beta   90.00
_cell.angle_gamma   90.00
#
_symmetry.space_group_name_H-M   'P 1'
#
loop_
_entity.id
_entity.type
_entity.pdbx_description
1 polymer ?
#
loop_
_entity_poly.entity_id
_entity_poly.type
_entity_poly.pdbx_seq_one_letter_code
_entity_poly.pdbx_strand_id
1 'polypeptide(L)'
;MTWIANPESNIAGYKLHFGSSSRNYGTVLDVGRAASAPLPAMILGRTYYVALSAYDTANRDSPLSAELVVTASPPAPVADTGFAMSSAGQGSLQWRYSKTASIPADRFAIESSTDLKTWLPAGSITPGAAVRSDAQWIYFNVPFATDKPRQFFRVGAVNPFGTSG
;
A
#
# COMPACT_ATOMS: atom_id res chain seq x y z
N MET A 1 1.99 -0.15 -14.49
CA MET A 1 0.97 -0.45 -15.51
C MET A 1 1.68 -0.59 -16.86
N THR A 2 1.27 -1.53 -17.70
CA THR A 2 1.84 -1.78 -19.04
C THR A 2 0.70 -1.90 -20.04
N TRP A 3 0.91 -1.47 -21.29
CA TRP A 3 -0.07 -1.59 -22.36
C TRP A 3 0.60 -1.98 -23.68
N ILE A 4 -0.21 -2.46 -24.62
CA ILE A 4 0.21 -2.72 -25.99
C ILE A 4 0.16 -1.40 -26.74
N ALA A 5 1.30 -0.92 -27.22
CA ALA A 5 1.38 0.29 -28.02
C ALA A 5 0.68 0.08 -29.36
N ASN A 6 -0.13 1.06 -29.79
CA ASN A 6 -0.75 1.01 -31.10
C ASN A 6 0.30 1.10 -32.24
N PRO A 7 0.02 0.50 -33.40
CA PRO A 7 1.01 0.38 -34.48
C PRO A 7 1.17 1.66 -35.32
N GLU A 8 0.34 2.69 -35.16
CA GLU A 8 0.43 3.88 -36.01
C GLU A 8 1.72 4.67 -35.78
N SER A 9 2.41 5.00 -36.88
CA SER A 9 3.71 5.67 -36.86
C SER A 9 3.65 7.13 -36.40
N ASN A 10 2.48 7.76 -36.46
CA ASN A 10 2.28 9.17 -36.12
C ASN A 10 1.90 9.41 -34.65
N ILE A 11 1.87 8.39 -33.81
CA ILE A 11 1.69 8.56 -32.36
C ILE A 11 2.90 9.32 -31.84
N ALA A 12 2.71 10.39 -31.07
CA ALA A 12 3.76 11.12 -30.38
C ALA A 12 3.92 10.66 -28.92
N GLY A 13 2.85 10.16 -28.30
CA GLY A 13 2.89 9.57 -26.96
C GLY A 13 1.52 9.13 -26.46
N TYR A 14 1.46 8.87 -25.15
CA TYR A 14 0.25 8.48 -24.43
C TYR A 14 0.01 9.40 -23.23
N LYS A 15 -1.26 9.57 -22.88
CA LYS A 15 -1.71 10.21 -21.63
C LYS A 15 -2.42 9.17 -20.77
N LEU A 16 -2.00 9.07 -19.51
CA LEU A 16 -2.61 8.28 -18.47
C LEU A 16 -3.66 9.12 -17.74
N HIS A 17 -4.90 8.69 -17.78
CA HIS A 17 -6.03 9.29 -17.08
C HIS A 17 -6.32 8.48 -15.81
N PHE A 18 -6.39 9.15 -14.67
CA PHE A 18 -6.48 8.52 -13.35
C PHE A 18 -7.47 9.26 -12.45
N GLY A 19 -8.34 8.52 -11.75
CA GLY A 19 -9.32 9.09 -10.83
C GLY A 19 -9.91 8.09 -9.85
N SER A 20 -10.64 8.60 -8.85
CA SER A 20 -11.31 7.80 -7.82
C SER A 20 -12.75 7.41 -8.20
N SER A 21 -13.25 7.86 -9.35
CA SER A 21 -14.60 7.60 -9.84
C SER A 21 -14.56 7.19 -11.30
N SER A 22 -15.39 6.22 -11.69
CA SER A 22 -15.44 5.73 -13.07
C SER A 22 -15.72 6.88 -14.04
N ARG A 23 -14.92 6.96 -15.11
CA ARG A 23 -14.98 7.99 -16.16
C ARG A 23 -14.84 9.43 -15.67
N ASN A 24 -14.41 9.65 -14.43
CA ASN A 24 -14.09 10.97 -13.89
C ASN A 24 -12.64 10.94 -13.37
N TYR A 25 -11.75 11.42 -14.22
CA TYR A 25 -10.31 11.41 -13.98
C TYR A 25 -9.88 12.80 -13.50
N GLY A 26 -9.43 12.88 -12.25
CA GLY A 26 -8.90 14.12 -11.67
C GLY A 26 -7.42 14.35 -11.97
N THR A 27 -6.74 13.36 -12.57
CA THR A 27 -5.31 13.43 -12.88
C THR A 27 -5.07 12.92 -14.29
N VAL A 28 -4.31 13.69 -15.07
CA VAL A 28 -3.83 13.31 -16.40
C VAL A 28 -2.31 13.46 -16.41
N LEU A 29 -1.62 12.38 -16.74
CA LEU A 29 -0.16 12.34 -16.82
C LEU A 29 0.27 12.02 -18.25
N ASP A 30 1.07 12.88 -18.86
CA ASP A 30 1.75 12.56 -20.12
C ASP A 30 2.91 11.60 -19.82
N VAL A 31 2.86 10.42 -20.44
CA VAL A 31 3.85 9.35 -20.24
C VAL A 31 4.74 9.17 -21.48
N GLY A 32 4.61 10.06 -22.47
CA GLY A 32 5.36 10.02 -23.72
C GLY A 32 5.17 8.71 -24.47
N ARG A 33 6.21 8.26 -25.18
CA ARG A 33 6.17 7.01 -25.98
C ARG A 33 6.36 5.73 -25.16
N ALA A 34 6.45 5.81 -23.84
CA ALA A 34 6.64 4.62 -23.04
C ALA A 34 5.40 3.72 -23.15
N ALA A 35 5.59 2.39 -23.21
CA ALA A 35 4.50 1.40 -23.14
C ALA A 35 4.22 0.97 -21.68
N SER A 36 4.74 1.73 -20.72
CA SER A 36 4.62 1.48 -19.29
C SER A 36 4.79 2.76 -18.51
N ALA A 37 4.03 2.89 -17.43
CA ALA A 37 4.19 3.97 -16.46
C ALA A 37 3.92 3.48 -15.03
N PRO A 38 4.62 4.04 -14.03
CA PRO A 38 4.22 3.89 -12.64
C PRO A 38 2.86 4.59 -12.44
N LEU A 39 2.00 3.99 -11.63
CA LEU A 39 0.78 4.67 -11.20
C LEU A 39 1.15 5.72 -10.15
N PRO A 40 0.41 6.84 -10.08
CA PRO A 40 0.56 7.81 -9.00
C PRO A 40 0.40 7.16 -7.63
N ALA A 41 0.85 7.85 -6.57
CA ALA A 41 0.67 7.38 -5.20
C ALA A 41 -0.82 7.13 -4.92
N MET A 42 -1.15 5.88 -4.60
CA MET A 42 -2.51 5.46 -4.29
C MET A 42 -2.72 5.34 -2.79
N ILE A 43 -3.93 5.68 -2.36
CA ILE A 43 -4.38 5.46 -1.00
C ILE A 43 -4.77 3.98 -0.87
N LEU A 44 -4.18 3.27 0.08
CA LEU A 44 -4.47 1.86 0.30
C LEU A 44 -5.95 1.65 0.68
N GLY A 45 -6.53 0.53 0.25
CA GLY A 45 -7.94 0.18 0.40
C GLY A 45 -8.88 0.91 -0.56
N ARG A 46 -8.40 1.88 -1.36
CA ARG A 46 -9.24 2.61 -2.31
C ARG A 46 -9.20 2.01 -3.71
N THR A 47 -10.35 2.10 -4.38
CA THR A 47 -10.49 1.77 -5.80
C THR A 47 -10.28 3.01 -6.65
N TYR A 48 -9.50 2.84 -7.71
CA TYR A 48 -9.18 3.84 -8.71
C TYR A 48 -9.51 3.32 -10.10
N TYR A 49 -9.70 4.27 -11.01
CA TYR A 49 -10.06 4.03 -12.39
C TYR A 49 -9.00 4.64 -13.28
N VAL A 50 -8.48 3.85 -14.21
CA VAL A 50 -7.37 4.20 -15.09
C VAL A 50 -7.78 4.00 -16.54
N ALA A 51 -7.53 4.99 -17.39
CA ALA A 51 -7.68 4.86 -18.84
C ALA A 51 -6.49 5.52 -19.55
N LEU A 52 -6.28 5.18 -20.83
CA LEU A 52 -5.22 5.75 -21.66
C LEU A 52 -5.82 6.41 -22.90
N SER A 53 -5.23 7.52 -23.33
CA SER A 53 -5.38 8.03 -24.70
C SER A 53 -4.01 8.11 -25.36
N ALA A 54 -3.94 7.83 -26.66
CA ALA A 54 -2.77 8.17 -27.47
C ALA A 54 -2.93 9.61 -27.97
N TYR A 55 -1.83 10.30 -28.25
CA TYR A 55 -1.85 11.55 -28.99
C TYR A 55 -0.87 11.51 -30.16
N ASP A 56 -1.25 12.14 -31.27
CA ASP A 56 -0.41 12.22 -32.47
C ASP A 56 0.59 13.38 -32.42
N THR A 57 1.46 13.49 -33.43
CA THR A 57 2.43 14.60 -33.56
C THR A 57 1.79 15.98 -33.73
N ALA A 58 0.48 16.05 -34.01
CA ALA A 58 -0.29 17.28 -34.01
C ALA A 58 -0.99 17.53 -32.65
N ASN A 59 -0.66 16.73 -31.63
CA ASN A 59 -1.18 16.78 -30.27
C ASN A 59 -2.70 16.52 -30.18
N ARG A 60 -3.25 15.75 -31.11
CA ARG A 60 -4.66 15.33 -31.09
C ARG A 60 -4.80 14.02 -30.34
N ASP A 61 -5.66 14.01 -29.32
CA ASP A 61 -5.94 12.83 -28.52
C ASP A 61 -6.89 11.84 -29.24
N SER A 62 -6.63 10.56 -29.06
CA SER A 62 -7.56 9.48 -29.39
C SER A 62 -8.71 9.41 -28.38
N PRO A 63 -9.78 8.65 -28.67
CA PRO A 63 -10.68 8.17 -27.64
C PRO A 63 -9.93 7.42 -26.54
N LEU A 64 -10.52 7.40 -25.34
CA LEU A 64 -10.00 6.64 -24.20
C LEU A 64 -10.08 5.13 -24.45
N SER A 65 -9.11 4.40 -23.90
CA SER A 65 -9.15 2.95 -23.79
C SER A 65 -10.33 2.46 -22.94
N ALA A 66 -10.53 1.15 -22.91
CA ALA A 66 -11.31 0.54 -21.83
C ALA A 66 -10.71 0.94 -20.47
N GLU A 67 -11.59 1.14 -19.49
CA GLU A 67 -11.21 1.53 -18.14
C GLU A 67 -10.71 0.31 -17.36
N LEU A 68 -9.54 0.44 -16.75
CA LEU A 68 -8.99 -0.51 -15.80
C LEU A 68 -9.37 -0.08 -14.38
N VAL A 69 -9.99 -0.98 -13.64
CA VAL A 69 -10.30 -0.80 -12.22
C VAL A 69 -9.15 -1.36 -11.39
N VAL A 70 -8.52 -0.51 -10.58
CA VAL A 70 -7.39 -0.87 -9.73
C VAL A 70 -7.75 -0.59 -8.29
N THR A 71 -7.83 -1.63 -7.46
CA THR A 71 -7.89 -1.47 -6.01
C THR A 71 -6.48 -1.49 -5.46
N ALA A 72 -6.08 -0.42 -4.78
CA ALA A 72 -4.80 -0.35 -4.10
C ALA A 72 -4.85 -1.22 -2.85
N SER A 73 -4.55 -2.51 -2.98
CA SER A 73 -4.60 -3.42 -1.86
C SER A 73 -3.49 -3.09 -0.84
N PRO A 74 -3.80 -3.16 0.47
CA PRO A 74 -2.78 -3.11 1.49
C PRO A 74 -1.74 -4.22 1.25
N PRO A 75 -0.44 -3.95 1.44
CA PRO A 75 0.57 -4.99 1.32
C PRO A 75 0.30 -6.11 2.32
N ALA A 76 0.52 -7.36 1.91
CA ALA A 76 0.51 -8.47 2.84
C ALA A 76 1.83 -8.45 3.65
N PRO A 77 1.79 -8.67 4.98
CA PRO A 77 3.00 -8.95 5.74
C PRO A 77 3.72 -10.16 5.15
N VAL A 78 5.06 -10.15 5.14
CA VAL A 78 5.83 -11.34 4.75
C VAL A 78 5.55 -12.50 5.72
N ALA A 79 5.49 -13.74 5.22
CA ALA A 79 4.99 -14.90 5.95
C ALA A 79 5.66 -15.15 7.32
N ASP A 80 6.93 -14.80 7.46
CA ASP A 80 7.70 -15.04 8.67
C ASP A 80 7.57 -13.95 9.75
N THR A 81 6.77 -12.92 9.46
CA THR A 81 6.36 -11.88 10.40
C THR A 81 5.56 -12.51 11.54
N GLY A 82 5.94 -12.25 12.80
CA GLY A 82 5.32 -12.92 13.95
C GLY A 82 5.33 -12.09 15.23
N PHE A 83 4.53 -12.53 16.19
CA PHE A 83 4.45 -11.96 17.54
C PHE A 83 4.92 -12.97 18.58
N ALA A 84 5.63 -12.49 19.59
CA ALA A 84 6.00 -13.25 20.78
C ALA A 84 5.83 -12.38 22.03
N MET A 85 5.64 -12.98 23.20
CA MET A 85 5.73 -12.24 24.45
C MET A 85 7.21 -11.93 24.74
N SER A 86 7.51 -10.69 25.12
CA SER A 86 8.89 -10.31 25.45
C SER A 86 9.40 -11.00 26.73
N SER A 87 8.52 -11.19 27.72
CA SER A 87 8.72 -12.04 28.91
C SER A 87 7.41 -12.21 29.70
N ALA A 88 7.33 -13.22 30.56
CA ALA A 88 6.19 -13.39 31.46
C ALA A 88 6.20 -12.27 32.52
N GLY A 89 5.12 -11.49 32.61
CA GLY A 89 4.95 -10.44 33.62
C GLY A 89 5.43 -9.03 33.23
N GLN A 90 6.04 -8.83 32.05
CA GLN A 90 6.44 -7.50 31.55
C GLN A 90 5.83 -7.17 30.17
N GLY A 91 4.49 -7.11 30.13
CA GLY A 91 3.66 -6.12 29.42
C GLY A 91 3.90 -5.71 27.95
N SER A 92 4.70 -6.41 27.15
CA SER A 92 4.88 -6.05 25.73
C SER A 92 4.88 -7.23 24.78
N LEU A 93 4.21 -7.04 23.65
CA LEU A 93 4.25 -7.96 22.52
C LEU A 93 5.43 -7.56 21.64
N GLN A 94 6.32 -8.50 21.40
CA GLN A 94 7.41 -8.31 20.49
C GLN A 94 7.01 -8.77 19.09
N TRP A 95 7.09 -7.84 18.15
CA TRP A 95 6.90 -8.10 16.74
C TRP A 95 8.27 -8.22 16.04
N ARG A 96 8.40 -9.14 15.09
CA ARG A 96 9.60 -9.27 14.24
C ARG A 96 9.26 -9.07 12.78
N TYR A 97 10.17 -8.44 12.03
CA TYR A 97 10.03 -8.17 10.60
C TYR A 97 11.31 -8.49 9.84
N SER A 98 11.18 -9.06 8.64
CA SER A 98 12.33 -9.50 7.85
C SER A 98 13.09 -8.33 7.25
N LYS A 99 14.43 -8.32 7.40
CA LYS A 99 15.30 -7.33 6.74
C LYS A 99 15.33 -7.48 5.22
N THR A 100 14.97 -8.64 4.70
CA THR A 100 14.95 -8.91 3.24
C THR A 100 13.57 -8.71 2.63
N ALA A 101 12.59 -8.22 3.40
CA ALA A 101 11.26 -7.95 2.86
C ALA A 101 11.34 -6.89 1.77
N SER A 102 10.64 -7.12 0.65
CA SER A 102 10.56 -6.18 -0.48
C SER A 102 9.68 -4.97 -0.19
N ILE A 103 8.91 -5.01 0.90
CA ILE A 103 8.01 -3.95 1.35
C ILE A 103 8.65 -3.31 2.60
N PRO A 104 8.68 -1.99 2.74
CA PRO A 104 9.21 -1.37 3.95
C PRO A 104 8.27 -1.57 5.15
N ALA A 105 8.85 -1.71 6.35
CA ALA A 105 8.10 -1.95 7.58
C ALA A 105 7.16 -0.79 7.97
N ASP A 106 7.41 0.43 7.47
CA ASP A 106 6.59 1.63 7.68
C ASP A 106 5.20 1.58 7.01
N ARG A 107 4.98 0.58 6.15
CA ARG A 107 3.68 0.30 5.53
C ARG A 107 2.76 -0.53 6.40
N PHE A 108 3.16 -0.82 7.64
CA PHE A 108 2.39 -1.65 8.57
C PHE A 108 2.17 -0.97 9.91
N ALA A 109 1.02 -1.28 10.53
CA ALA A 109 0.65 -0.90 11.88
C ALA A 109 0.24 -2.16 12.65
N ILE A 110 0.32 -2.06 13.97
CA ILE A 110 -0.23 -3.08 14.83
C ILE A 110 -1.62 -2.64 15.23
N GLU A 111 -2.59 -3.51 15.00
CA GLU A 111 -3.98 -3.29 15.38
C GLU A 111 -4.34 -4.26 16.50
N SER A 112 -5.23 -3.81 17.40
CA SER A 112 -5.80 -4.65 18.45
C SER A 112 -7.32 -4.70 18.36
N SER A 113 -7.89 -5.81 18.83
CA SER A 113 -9.33 -6.03 18.87
C SER A 113 -9.71 -6.83 20.11
N THR A 114 -10.87 -6.55 20.69
CA THR A 114 -11.46 -7.36 21.77
C THR A 114 -12.54 -8.33 21.27
N ASP A 115 -12.99 -8.17 20.02
CA ASP A 115 -14.14 -8.88 19.45
C ASP A 115 -13.83 -9.60 18.12
N LEU A 116 -12.58 -9.52 17.62
CA LEU A 116 -12.11 -9.99 16.32
C LEU A 116 -12.78 -9.32 15.10
N LYS A 117 -13.64 -8.31 15.32
CA LYS A 117 -14.40 -7.62 14.27
C LYS A 117 -13.93 -6.19 14.09
N THR A 118 -13.84 -5.46 15.20
CA THR A 118 -13.40 -4.07 15.24
C THR A 118 -11.93 -4.02 15.58
N TRP A 119 -11.12 -3.48 14.68
CA TRP A 119 -9.67 -3.39 14.84
C TRP A 119 -9.27 -1.93 14.95
N LEU A 120 -8.55 -1.59 16.02
CA LEU A 120 -8.10 -0.23 16.31
C LEU A 120 -6.58 -0.17 16.30
N PRO A 121 -5.97 0.95 15.88
CA PRO A 121 -4.53 1.15 16.00
C PRO A 121 -4.05 0.95 17.45
N ALA A 122 -3.09 0.04 17.63
CA ALA A 122 -2.45 -0.26 18.90
C ALA A 122 -0.98 0.20 18.92
N GLY A 123 -0.37 0.39 17.75
CA GLY A 123 0.97 0.93 17.60
C GLY A 123 1.35 1.14 16.14
N SER A 124 2.27 2.05 15.88
CA SER A 124 2.86 2.24 14.56
C SER A 124 4.27 1.66 14.52
N ILE A 125 4.65 1.16 13.34
CA ILE A 125 6.00 0.69 13.08
C ILE A 125 6.72 1.79 12.32
N THR A 126 7.63 2.48 12.99
CA THR A 126 8.55 3.40 12.33
C THR A 126 9.92 2.74 12.25
N PRO A 127 10.67 2.79 11.13
CA PRO A 127 11.98 2.15 11.02
C PRO A 127 12.98 2.57 12.12
N GLY A 128 12.83 3.76 12.69
CA GLY A 128 13.60 4.24 13.84
C GLY A 128 13.13 3.75 15.22
N ALA A 129 12.01 3.04 15.31
CA ALA A 129 11.43 2.51 16.55
C ALA A 129 11.85 1.05 16.85
N ALA A 130 12.76 0.48 16.06
CA ALA A 130 13.26 -0.87 16.29
C ALA A 130 14.03 -0.92 17.63
N VAL A 131 13.66 -1.86 18.50
CA VAL A 131 14.30 -2.04 19.81
C VAL A 131 15.58 -2.86 19.73
N ARG A 132 15.69 -3.73 18.72
CA ARG A 132 16.89 -4.50 18.38
C ARG A 132 16.80 -5.03 16.96
N SER A 133 17.91 -5.54 16.45
CA SER A 133 17.95 -6.29 15.20
C SER A 133 18.99 -7.39 15.27
N ASP A 134 18.84 -8.44 14.47
CA ASP A 134 19.85 -9.47 14.24
C ASP A 134 20.17 -9.58 12.73
N ALA A 135 20.82 -10.67 12.31
CA ALA A 135 21.19 -10.86 10.90
C ALA A 135 19.97 -10.90 9.95
N GLN A 136 18.81 -11.35 10.41
CA GLN A 136 17.63 -11.60 9.58
C GLN A 136 16.45 -10.68 9.94
N TRP A 137 16.34 -10.25 11.20
CA TRP A 137 15.14 -9.62 11.74
C TRP A 137 15.41 -8.25 12.34
N ILE A 138 14.42 -7.38 12.23
CA ILE A 138 14.24 -6.17 13.05
C ILE A 138 13.07 -6.41 14.00
N TYR A 139 13.25 -6.04 15.27
CA TYR A 139 12.29 -6.28 16.34
C TYR A 139 11.71 -4.98 16.87
N PHE A 140 10.43 -5.01 17.21
CA PHE A 140 9.68 -3.88 17.75
C PHE A 140 8.92 -4.34 18.99
N ASN A 141 8.92 -3.51 20.03
CA ASN A 141 8.07 -3.76 21.19
C ASN A 141 6.77 -2.98 21.03
N VAL A 142 5.65 -3.69 21.16
CA VAL A 142 4.30 -3.16 21.13
C VAL A 142 3.80 -3.17 22.56
N PRO A 143 3.62 -2.00 23.19
CA PRO A 143 2.98 -1.95 24.49
C PRO A 143 1.54 -2.43 24.33
N PHE A 144 1.08 -3.27 25.26
CA PHE A 144 -0.34 -3.57 25.38
C PHE A 144 -0.78 -3.29 26.81
N ALA A 145 -2.00 -2.83 26.95
CA ALA A 145 -2.54 -2.48 28.24
C ALA A 145 -3.02 -3.77 28.93
N THR A 146 -2.41 -4.09 30.07
CA THR A 146 -2.72 -5.31 30.85
C THR A 146 -4.02 -5.21 31.64
N ASP A 147 -4.63 -4.02 31.69
CA ASP A 147 -5.92 -3.72 32.30
C ASP A 147 -7.11 -3.95 31.35
N LYS A 148 -6.84 -4.32 30.09
CA LYS A 148 -7.87 -4.59 29.10
C LYS A 148 -8.34 -6.04 29.15
N PRO A 149 -9.61 -6.32 28.82
CA PRO A 149 -10.07 -7.68 28.56
C PRO A 149 -9.24 -8.30 27.44
N ARG A 150 -9.25 -9.64 27.33
CA ARG A 150 -8.47 -10.41 26.34
C ARG A 150 -8.48 -9.72 24.97
N GLN A 151 -7.30 -9.32 24.51
CA GLN A 151 -7.10 -8.66 23.22
C GLN A 151 -6.47 -9.62 22.22
N PHE A 152 -6.84 -9.44 20.97
CA PHE A 152 -6.21 -10.04 19.79
C PHE A 152 -5.41 -8.97 19.08
N PHE A 153 -4.30 -9.37 18.46
CA PHE A 153 -3.40 -8.47 17.75
C PHE A 153 -3.18 -8.97 16.33
N ARG A 154 -3.08 -8.06 15.38
CA ARG A 154 -2.70 -8.36 13.99
C ARG A 154 -1.84 -7.24 13.42
N VAL A 155 -1.20 -7.57 12.30
CA VAL A 155 -0.55 -6.56 11.45
C VAL A 155 -1.59 -6.07 10.45
N GLY A 156 -1.86 -4.76 10.47
CA GLY A 156 -2.64 -4.05 9.45
C GLY A 156 -1.73 -3.19 8.58
N ALA A 157 -2.20 -2.72 7.44
CA ALA A 157 -1.43 -1.79 6.62
C ALA A 157 -1.62 -0.34 7.08
N VAL A 158 -0.53 0.42 7.06
CA VAL A 158 -0.56 1.88 7.21
C VAL A 158 -0.76 2.50 5.85
N ASN A 159 -1.89 3.18 5.73
CA ASN A 159 -2.11 4.12 4.66
C ASN A 159 -1.57 5.48 5.11
N PRO A 160 -0.69 6.15 4.34
CA PRO A 160 -0.18 7.47 4.69
C PRO A 160 -1.28 8.56 4.82
N PHE A 161 -2.52 8.23 4.50
CA PHE A 161 -3.70 9.09 4.59
C PHE A 161 -4.74 8.63 5.64
N GLY A 162 -4.38 7.70 6.55
CA GLY A 162 -5.26 7.20 7.62
C GLY A 162 -5.82 5.80 7.34
N THR A 163 -6.03 5.02 8.42
CA THR A 163 -6.50 3.63 8.40
C THR A 163 -7.75 3.48 7.51
N SER A 164 -7.74 2.47 6.64
CA SER A 164 -8.91 2.06 5.86
C SER A 164 -10.02 1.65 6.83
N GLY A 165 -11.03 2.51 6.97
CA GLY A 165 -12.33 2.15 7.54
C GLY A 165 -13.19 1.40 6.52
#